data_AF-A0A951JW55-F1
#
_entry.id   AF-A0A951JW55-F1
#
_cell.length_a   1.000
_cell.length_b   1.000
_cell.length_c   1.000
_cell.angle_alpha   90.00
_cell.angle_beta   90.00
_cell.angle_gamma   90.00
#
_symmetry.space_group_name_H-M   'P 1'
#
loop_
_entity.id
_entity.type
_entity.pdbx_description
1 polymer ?
#
loop_
_entity_poly.entity_id
_entity_poly.type
_entity_poly.pdbx_seq_one_letter_code
_entity_poly.pdbx_strand_id
1 'polypeptide(L)'
;MAEPFTLAWSALPPIERQRDAWYADIAGRTVRLTNLDKVFWPDEGYTKGDVVAYYHTVADAVLPYVRARPLTMKRMPDGAFGEFFYAKQARSEE
;
A
#
# COMPACT_ATOMS: atom_id res chain seq x y z
N MET A 1 -5.41 -14.29 -22.72
CA MET A 1 -4.94 -13.20 -21.85
C MET A 1 -5.86 -13.19 -20.66
N ALA A 2 -5.36 -13.44 -19.44
CA ALA A 2 -6.20 -13.38 -18.25
C ALA A 2 -6.65 -11.92 -18.07
N GLU A 3 -7.92 -11.71 -17.75
CA GLU A 3 -8.42 -10.42 -17.31
C GLU A 3 -7.47 -9.91 -16.20
N PRO A 4 -6.98 -8.66 -16.27
CA PRO A 4 -6.21 -8.10 -15.17
C PRO A 4 -7.03 -8.24 -13.89
N PHE A 5 -6.37 -8.56 -12.77
CA PHE A 5 -7.03 -8.58 -11.47
C PHE A 5 -7.34 -7.12 -11.09
N THR A 6 -8.33 -6.51 -11.72
CA THR A 6 -8.73 -5.15 -11.38
C THR A 6 -9.49 -5.24 -10.07
N LEU A 7 -8.78 -4.97 -8.96
CA LEU A 7 -9.44 -4.73 -7.70
C LEU A 7 -10.35 -3.53 -7.88
N ALA A 8 -11.66 -3.73 -7.73
CA ALA A 8 -12.59 -2.62 -7.69
C ALA A 8 -12.16 -1.67 -6.56
N TRP A 9 -12.22 -0.36 -6.79
CA TRP A 9 -11.81 0.67 -5.81
C TRP A 9 -12.52 0.56 -4.46
N SER A 10 -13.66 -0.15 -4.42
CA SER A 10 -14.34 -0.57 -3.19
C SER A 10 -13.49 -1.42 -2.23
N ALA A 11 -12.30 -1.86 -2.65
CA ALA A 11 -11.33 -2.59 -1.85
C ALA A 11 -10.35 -1.70 -1.08
N LEU A 12 -10.35 -0.38 -1.29
CA LEU A 12 -9.66 0.52 -0.37
C LEU A 12 -10.41 0.56 0.97
N PRO A 13 -9.71 0.71 2.10
CA PRO A 13 -10.39 1.04 3.35
C PRO A 13 -11.17 2.35 3.14
N PRO A 14 -12.24 2.61 3.91
CA PRO A 14 -12.90 3.91 3.88
C PRO A 14 -11.86 5.03 4.04
N ILE A 15 -11.71 5.86 3.01
CA ILE A 15 -10.75 6.96 2.98
C ILE A 15 -11.47 8.29 2.82
N GLU A 16 -11.00 9.28 3.56
CA GLU A 16 -11.47 10.65 3.48
C GLU A 16 -10.35 11.56 2.98
N ARG A 17 -10.69 12.46 2.06
CA ARG A 17 -9.73 13.45 1.58
C ARG A 17 -9.70 14.63 2.53
N GLN A 18 -8.52 14.96 3.07
CA GLN A 18 -8.31 16.18 3.84
C GLN A 18 -7.12 16.95 3.27
N ARG A 19 -7.37 18.17 2.78
CA ARG A 19 -6.39 19.06 2.14
C ARG A 19 -5.61 18.34 1.01
N ASP A 20 -4.33 18.07 1.21
CA ASP A 20 -3.37 17.50 0.26
C ASP A 20 -3.23 15.97 0.36
N ALA A 21 -3.91 15.32 1.30
CA ALA A 21 -3.76 13.88 1.54
C ALA A 21 -5.09 13.16 1.76
N TRP A 22 -5.03 11.84 1.65
CA TRP A 22 -6.11 10.93 2.00
C TRP A 22 -5.82 10.33 3.38
N TYR A 23 -6.88 10.06 4.14
CA TYR A 23 -6.78 9.52 5.48
C TYR A 23 -7.70 8.31 5.59
N ALA A 24 -7.15 7.19 6.06
CA ALA A 24 -7.90 5.97 6.32
C ALA A 24 -7.91 5.69 7.83
N ASP A 25 -9.05 5.29 8.38
CA ASP A 25 -9.07 4.64 9.69
C ASP A 25 -8.91 3.12 9.50
N ILE A 26 -7.83 2.56 10.04
CA ILE A 26 -7.51 1.13 9.93
C ILE A 26 -7.23 0.61 11.32
N ALA A 27 -8.14 -0.22 11.84
CA ALA A 27 -8.03 -0.83 13.17
C ALA A 27 -7.77 0.20 14.29
N GLY A 28 -8.47 1.34 14.26
CA GLY A 28 -8.34 2.42 15.24
C GLY A 28 -7.07 3.26 15.10
N ARG A 29 -6.39 3.19 13.95
CA ARG A 29 -5.24 4.01 13.60
C ARG A 29 -5.54 4.82 12.36
N THR A 30 -5.34 6.13 12.46
CA THR A 30 -5.40 7.03 11.32
C THR A 30 -4.11 6.91 10.48
N VAL A 31 -4.24 6.49 9.24
CA VAL A 31 -3.13 6.33 8.29
C VAL A 31 -3.23 7.41 7.21
N ARG A 32 -2.17 8.23 7.08
CA ARG A 32 -2.05 9.22 6.00
C ARG A 32 -1.55 8.54 4.72
N LEU A 33 -2.27 8.76 3.63
CA LEU A 33 -2.03 8.22 2.30
C LEU A 33 -1.83 9.35 1.30
N THR A 34 -0.80 9.24 0.46
CA THR A 34 -0.45 10.24 -0.56
C THR A 34 -0.11 9.58 -1.88
N ASN A 35 -0.26 10.32 -2.98
CA ASN A 35 0.09 9.89 -4.33
C ASN A 35 -0.54 8.54 -4.72
N LEU A 36 -1.83 8.35 -4.40
CA LEU A 36 -2.52 7.09 -4.68
C LEU A 36 -2.60 6.79 -6.19
N ASP A 37 -2.70 7.82 -7.02
CA ASP A 37 -2.75 7.69 -8.48
C ASP A 37 -1.38 7.46 -9.13
N LYS A 38 -0.28 7.40 -8.34
CA LYS A 38 1.06 7.15 -8.88
C LYS A 38 1.14 5.73 -9.44
N VAL A 39 1.39 5.60 -10.74
CA VAL A 39 1.60 4.30 -11.41
C VAL A 39 2.91 3.66 -10.91
N PHE A 40 2.81 2.43 -10.42
CA PHE A 40 3.94 1.60 -9.99
C PHE A 40 4.34 0.57 -11.06
N TRP A 41 3.37 0.03 -11.81
CA TRP A 41 3.58 -0.90 -12.92
C TRP A 41 3.08 -0.26 -14.22
N PRO A 42 3.98 0.31 -15.05
CA PRO A 42 3.57 1.05 -16.25
C PRO A 42 2.88 0.20 -17.32
N ASP A 43 3.30 -1.06 -17.48
CA ASP A 43 2.79 -1.94 -18.53
C ASP A 43 1.34 -2.38 -18.23
N GLU A 44 1.03 -2.65 -16.97
CA GLU A 44 -0.29 -3.05 -16.51
C GLU A 44 -1.17 -1.88 -16.01
N GLY A 45 -0.56 -0.72 -15.73
CA GLY A 45 -1.23 0.46 -15.21
C GLY A 45 -1.51 0.47 -13.71
N TYR A 46 -1.02 -0.51 -12.94
CA TYR A 46 -1.30 -0.57 -11.49
C TYR A 46 -0.65 0.60 -10.73
N THR A 47 -1.45 1.22 -9.88
CA THR A 47 -1.11 2.39 -9.08
C THR A 47 -0.73 2.04 -7.65
N LYS A 48 -0.21 3.02 -6.92
CA LYS A 48 0.04 2.91 -5.47
C LYS A 48 -1.26 2.64 -4.70
N GLY A 49 -2.39 3.21 -5.15
CA GLY A 49 -3.71 2.93 -4.61
C GLY A 49 -4.07 1.46 -4.71
N ASP A 50 -3.83 0.84 -5.87
CA ASP A 50 -4.10 -0.59 -6.07
C ASP A 50 -3.29 -1.48 -5.13
N VAL A 51 -2.03 -1.12 -4.86
CA VAL A 51 -1.19 -1.84 -3.88
C VAL A 51 -1.78 -1.76 -2.47
N VAL A 52 -2.26 -0.58 -2.06
CA VAL A 52 -2.91 -0.40 -0.75
C VAL A 52 -4.19 -1.22 -0.66
N ALA A 53 -5.04 -1.16 -1.69
CA ALA A 53 -6.28 -1.94 -1.76
C ALA A 53 -6.00 -3.45 -1.71
N TYR A 54 -4.97 -3.92 -2.43
CA TYR A 54 -4.56 -5.32 -2.42
C TYR A 54 -4.20 -5.78 -1.00
N TYR A 55 -3.29 -5.06 -0.33
CA TYR A 55 -2.88 -5.43 1.03
C TYR A 55 -4.03 -5.35 2.03
N HIS A 56 -4.96 -4.41 1.87
CA HIS A 56 -6.16 -4.36 2.71
C HIS A 56 -7.03 -5.61 2.52
N THR A 57 -7.26 -6.00 1.26
CA THR A 57 -8.10 -7.16 0.91
C THR A 57 -7.54 -8.47 1.43
N VAL A 58 -6.22 -8.67 1.34
CA VAL A 58 -5.58 -9.93 1.78
C VAL A 58 -5.10 -9.90 3.23
N ALA A 59 -5.32 -8.79 3.96
CA ALA A 59 -4.77 -8.57 5.29
C ALA A 59 -5.10 -9.73 6.25
N ASP A 60 -6.37 -10.15 6.31
CA ASP A 60 -6.81 -11.19 7.25
C ASP A 60 -6.14 -12.55 6.99
N ALA A 61 -5.81 -12.85 5.74
CA ALA A 61 -5.08 -14.06 5.36
C ALA A 61 -3.58 -13.94 5.65
N VAL A 62 -2.97 -12.77 5.44
CA VAL A 62 -1.51 -12.59 5.55
C VAL A 62 -1.06 -12.30 6.98
N LEU A 63 -1.83 -11.51 7.74
CA LEU A 63 -1.45 -11.02 9.07
C LEU A 63 -1.10 -12.14 10.08
N PRO A 64 -1.80 -13.28 10.16
CA PRO A 64 -1.43 -14.37 11.07
C PRO A 64 0.00 -14.88 10.85
N TYR A 65 0.51 -14.81 9.62
CA TYR A 65 1.83 -15.34 9.27
C TYR A 65 2.96 -14.32 9.49
N VAL A 66 2.67 -13.02 9.45
CA VAL A 66 3.67 -11.95 9.63
C VAL A 66 3.65 -11.34 11.03
N ARG A 67 2.59 -11.56 11.81
CA ARG A 67 2.47 -11.07 13.19
C ARG A 67 3.64 -11.57 14.04
N ALA A 68 4.18 -10.66 14.86
CA ALA A 68 5.30 -10.92 15.78
C ALA A 68 6.60 -11.40 15.09
N ARG A 69 6.75 -11.15 13.79
CA ARG A 69 7.99 -11.42 13.04
C ARG A 69 8.66 -10.11 12.64
N PRO A 70 9.98 -9.96 12.86
CA PRO A 70 10.72 -8.84 12.30
C PRO A 70 10.65 -8.86 10.77
N LEU A 71 10.35 -7.70 10.16
CA LEU A 71 10.24 -7.55 8.71
C LEU A 71 11.33 -6.63 8.18
N THR A 72 11.89 -6.97 7.03
CA THR A 72 12.68 -6.04 6.20
C THR A 72 11.81 -5.56 5.04
N MET A 73 11.72 -4.25 4.84
CA MET A 73 10.94 -3.68 3.73
C MET A 73 11.85 -3.38 2.54
N LYS A 74 11.51 -3.91 1.36
CA LYS A 74 12.04 -3.41 0.08
C LYS A 74 11.15 -2.25 -0.37
N ARG A 75 11.68 -1.03 -0.39
CA ARG A 75 10.92 0.17 -0.73
C ARG A 75 11.28 0.64 -2.12
N MET A 76 10.24 0.97 -2.90
CA MET A 76 10.31 1.42 -4.30
C MET A 76 9.56 2.75 -4.43
N PRO A 77 10.16 3.88 -4.03
CA PRO A 77 9.46 5.17 -4.03
C PRO A 77 8.98 5.59 -5.43
N ASP A 78 9.72 5.18 -6.47
CA ASP A 78 9.52 5.58 -7.86
C ASP A 78 8.93 4.48 -8.76
N GLY A 79 8.23 3.53 -8.15
CA GLY A 79 7.56 2.44 -8.86
C GLY A 79 8.39 1.17 -8.92
N ALA A 80 7.77 0.08 -9.39
CA ALA A 80 8.28 -1.28 -9.25
C ALA A 80 9.62 -1.53 -9.96
N PHE A 81 9.88 -0.77 -11.02
CA PHE A 81 11.08 -0.87 -11.86
C PHE A 81 12.12 0.24 -11.60
N GLY A 82 11.85 1.14 -10.65
CA GLY A 82 12.77 2.21 -10.27
C GLY A 82 13.84 1.77 -9.27
N GLU A 83 14.62 2.73 -8.78
CA GLU A 83 15.56 2.48 -7.69
C GLU A 83 14.84 2.02 -6.42
N PHE A 84 15.49 1.11 -5.69
CA PHE A 84 14.97 0.56 -4.45
C PHE A 84 16.02 0.56 -3.35
N PHE A 85 15.54 0.53 -2.11
CA PHE A 85 16.40 0.32 -0.94
C PHE A 85 15.73 -0.60 0.08
N TYR A 86 16.55 -1.21 0.92
CA TYR A 86 16.07 -2.05 2.03
C TYR A 86 16.04 -1.26 3.33
N ALA A 87 14.87 -1.19 3.95
CA ALA A 87 14.68 -0.63 5.29
C ALA A 87 14.55 -1.77 6.30
N LYS A 88 15.56 -1.90 7.18
CA LYS A 88 15.61 -2.89 8.26
C LYS A 88 15.22 -2.31 9.62
N GLN A 89 15.51 -1.02 9.81
CA GLN A 89 15.14 -0.27 11.00
C GLN A 89 13.81 0.42 10.75
N ALA A 90 12.91 0.35 11.73
CA ALA A 90 11.72 1.19 11.72
C ALA A 90 12.15 2.66 11.79
N ARG A 91 11.39 3.55 11.15
CA ARG A 91 11.56 4.98 11.39
C ARG A 91 11.23 5.23 12.85
N SER A 92 12.10 5.94 13.59
CA SER A 92 11.77 6.41 14.93
C SER A 92 10.51 7.27 14.87
N GLU A 93 9.59 7.05 15.80
CA GLU A 93 8.50 7.98 16.04
C GLU A 93 9.12 9.24 16.65
N GLU A 94 8.93 10.38 15.98
CA GLU A 94 9.08 11.73 16.56
C GLU A 94 7.69 12.25 16.90
#